data_AF-A0A956X3Z6-F1
#
_entry.id   AF-A0A956X3Z6-F1
#
_cell.length_a   1.000
_cell.length_b   1.000
_cell.length_c   1.000
_cell.angle_alpha   90.00
_cell.angle_beta   90.00
_cell.angle_gamma   90.00
#
_symmetry.space_group_name_H-M   'P 1'
#
loop_
_entity.id
_entity.type
_entity.pdbx_description
1 polymer ?
#
loop_
_entity_poly.entity_id
_entity_poly.type
_entity_poly.pdbx_seq_one_letter_code
_entity_poly.pdbx_strand_id
1 'polypeptide(L)'
;MDVLYDLRDTLRENLLSVLAGAFIVVTLLWFAYFLTTNVLPHWSARQELAAQVLAAQQNAHQGEQDQATSAQALQEQLTSAQAQLDAAAGSFLSEDQAAAILDSLYGYAVNSSVTITGVQAQPVSEPVAPDAFYSVQSFDVQASGPVLQLLDFLGRFQESTWPGVVVNNVNLAQGEGTSGLSMTLTLYTSPYATNTTAPLLETGPDTAVNPAAPPADITTLINSLYEPWAAENWPEAIRILQQILAQTPNDHDMQTRLYAAYVNYGYQLDAAQQIEEAKAAFNNALSVRPDGIEALEALQRVNNGLPAISTNS
;
A
#
# COMPACT_ATOMS: atom_id res chain seq x y z
N MET A 1 4.67 68.51 -74.97
CA MET A 1 3.92 67.52 -75.78
C MET A 1 4.83 66.55 -76.54
N ASP A 2 6.16 66.60 -76.36
CA ASP A 2 7.09 65.76 -77.15
C ASP A 2 7.31 64.33 -76.62
N VAL A 3 7.17 64.09 -75.31
CA VAL A 3 7.49 62.78 -74.71
C VAL A 3 6.55 61.65 -75.16
N LEU A 4 5.32 61.99 -75.57
CA LEU A 4 4.32 61.02 -76.04
C LEU A 4 4.45 60.70 -77.54
N TYR A 5 5.04 61.60 -78.32
CA TYR A 5 5.24 61.39 -79.76
C TYR A 5 6.50 60.56 -80.03
N ASP A 6 7.57 60.83 -79.28
CA ASP A 6 8.83 60.10 -79.35
C ASP A 6 8.68 58.64 -78.85
N LEU A 7 7.85 58.44 -77.81
CA LEU A 7 7.49 57.10 -77.34
C LEU A 7 6.78 56.28 -78.44
N ARG A 8 5.94 56.93 -79.26
CA ARG A 8 5.12 56.27 -80.29
C ARG A 8 5.97 55.75 -81.45
N ASP A 9 6.99 56.50 -81.87
CA ASP A 9 7.89 56.08 -82.96
C ASP A 9 8.86 54.99 -82.49
N THR A 10 9.40 55.14 -81.27
CA THR A 10 10.27 54.12 -80.65
C THR A 10 9.53 52.81 -80.41
N LEU A 11 8.24 52.88 -80.04
CA LEU A 11 7.36 51.70 -79.92
C LEU A 11 7.08 51.01 -81.26
N ARG A 12 7.08 51.74 -82.37
CA ARG A 12 6.76 51.21 -83.69
C ARG A 12 7.95 50.49 -84.34
N GLU A 13 9.16 51.00 -84.12
CA GLU A 13 10.40 50.44 -84.68
C GLU A 13 10.93 49.23 -83.87
N ASN A 14 10.73 49.23 -82.53
CA ASN A 14 11.18 48.15 -81.63
C ASN A 14 10.04 47.36 -80.97
N LEU A 15 8.89 47.28 -81.65
CA LEU A 15 7.64 46.72 -81.12
C LEU A 15 7.78 45.31 -80.53
N LEU A 16 8.60 44.46 -81.17
CA LEU A 16 8.88 43.09 -80.71
C LEU A 16 9.68 43.05 -79.40
N SER A 17 10.65 43.96 -79.21
CA SER A 17 11.50 43.99 -78.01
C SER A 17 10.76 44.57 -76.80
N VAL A 18 9.96 45.64 -77.03
CA VAL A 18 9.12 46.23 -75.96
C VAL A 18 8.04 45.25 -75.50
N LEU A 19 7.44 44.49 -76.42
CA LEU A 19 6.43 43.48 -76.10
C LEU A 19 7.03 42.29 -75.32
N ALA A 20 8.25 41.87 -75.66
CA ALA A 20 8.99 40.88 -74.88
C ALA A 20 9.32 41.38 -73.46
N GLY A 21 9.77 42.63 -73.33
CA GLY A 21 10.02 43.26 -72.02
C GLY A 21 8.77 43.34 -71.15
N ALA A 22 7.64 43.75 -71.74
CA ALA A 22 6.35 43.81 -71.04
C ALA A 22 5.90 42.43 -70.56
N PHE A 23 6.08 41.38 -71.38
CA PHE A 23 5.69 40.02 -71.01
C PHE A 23 6.51 39.47 -69.83
N ILE A 24 7.81 39.78 -69.80
CA ILE A 24 8.70 39.41 -68.68
C ILE A 24 8.23 40.09 -67.39
N VAL A 25 7.93 41.39 -67.45
CA VAL A 25 7.46 42.14 -66.27
C VAL A 25 6.13 41.60 -65.75
N VAL A 26 5.17 41.30 -66.63
CA VAL A 26 3.89 40.68 -66.25
C VAL A 26 4.11 39.29 -65.65
N THR A 27 5.00 38.49 -66.21
CA THR A 27 5.35 37.16 -65.68
C THR A 27 5.96 37.25 -64.29
N LEU A 28 6.87 38.21 -64.07
CA LEU A 28 7.49 38.44 -62.76
C LEU A 28 6.47 38.92 -61.72
N LEU A 29 5.56 39.81 -62.11
CA LEU A 29 4.48 40.27 -61.23
C LEU A 29 3.51 39.14 -60.89
N TRP A 30 3.15 38.30 -61.86
CA TRP A 30 2.31 37.14 -61.63
C TRP A 30 3.00 36.11 -60.73
N PHE A 31 4.30 35.86 -60.95
CA PHE A 31 5.09 34.94 -60.13
C PHE A 31 5.28 35.45 -58.70
N ALA A 32 5.53 36.76 -58.52
CA ALA A 32 5.58 37.39 -57.20
C ALA A 32 4.22 37.30 -56.49
N TYR A 33 3.12 37.58 -57.21
CA TYR A 33 1.77 37.41 -56.69
C TYR A 33 1.52 35.94 -56.27
N PHE A 34 1.87 34.97 -57.10
CA PHE A 34 1.75 33.53 -56.83
C PHE A 34 2.58 33.09 -55.61
N LEU A 35 3.82 33.56 -55.48
CA LEU A 35 4.66 33.33 -54.31
C LEU A 35 4.03 33.93 -53.05
N THR A 36 3.43 35.11 -53.12
CA THR A 36 2.78 35.71 -51.94
C THR A 36 1.47 35.01 -51.54
N THR A 37 0.67 34.56 -52.50
CA THR A 37 -0.66 33.97 -52.22
C THR A 37 -0.64 32.47 -52.00
N ASN A 38 0.21 31.70 -52.70
CA ASN A 38 0.26 30.25 -52.54
C ASN A 38 1.42 29.78 -51.64
N VAL A 39 2.59 30.40 -51.78
CA VAL A 39 3.88 30.27 -51.05
C VAL A 39 3.90 30.47 -49.52
N LEU A 40 3.59 31.70 -49.13
CA LEU A 40 3.71 32.18 -47.75
C LEU A 40 2.78 31.48 -46.75
N PRO A 41 1.49 31.19 -47.05
CA PRO A 41 0.57 30.71 -46.02
C PRO A 41 0.87 29.29 -45.52
N HIS A 42 1.50 28.43 -46.34
CA HIS A 42 1.87 27.09 -45.87
C HIS A 42 3.19 27.06 -45.07
N TRP A 43 4.01 28.11 -45.17
CA TRP A 43 5.23 28.25 -44.38
C TRP A 43 4.91 28.70 -42.94
N SER A 44 3.96 29.62 -42.77
CA SER A 44 3.48 30.03 -41.44
C SER A 44 2.79 28.89 -40.70
N ALA A 45 2.00 28.07 -41.40
CA ALA A 45 1.36 26.88 -40.80
C ALA A 45 2.40 25.87 -40.27
N ARG A 46 3.52 25.68 -40.98
CA ARG A 46 4.60 24.79 -40.53
C ARG A 46 5.36 25.34 -39.32
N GLN A 47 5.56 26.65 -39.24
CA GLN A 47 6.19 27.27 -38.07
C GLN A 47 5.31 27.13 -36.82
N GLU A 48 4.00 27.29 -36.97
CA GLU A 48 3.05 27.11 -35.88
C GLU A 48 2.98 25.66 -35.40
N LEU A 49 2.94 24.68 -36.32
CA LEU A 49 3.00 23.26 -35.94
C LEU A 49 4.31 22.90 -35.23
N ALA A 50 5.45 23.42 -35.71
CA ALA A 50 6.74 23.17 -35.06
C ALA A 50 6.78 23.76 -33.64
N ALA A 51 6.21 24.94 -33.44
CA ALA A 51 6.09 25.55 -32.12
C ALA A 51 5.14 24.76 -31.19
N GLN A 52 4.01 24.27 -31.72
CA GLN A 52 3.07 23.44 -30.96
C GLN A 52 3.68 22.11 -30.54
N VAL A 53 4.44 21.44 -31.40
CA VAL A 53 5.11 20.17 -31.07
C VAL A 53 6.19 20.36 -30.00
N LEU A 54 6.97 21.45 -30.09
CA LEU A 54 7.99 21.77 -29.09
C LEU A 54 7.35 22.06 -27.72
N ALA A 55 6.26 22.82 -27.70
CA ALA A 55 5.49 23.09 -26.49
C ALA A 55 4.84 21.82 -25.93
N ALA A 56 4.31 20.94 -26.78
CA ALA A 56 3.74 19.66 -26.37
C ALA A 56 4.79 18.73 -25.74
N GLN A 57 6.01 18.68 -26.30
CA GLN A 57 7.12 17.93 -25.71
C GLN A 57 7.56 18.50 -24.36
N GLN A 58 7.66 19.82 -24.23
CA GLN A 58 7.99 20.44 -22.95
C GLN A 58 6.94 20.15 -21.88
N ASN A 59 5.66 20.22 -22.24
CA ASN A 59 4.56 19.89 -21.34
C ASN A 59 4.56 18.41 -20.94
N ALA A 60 4.96 17.50 -21.84
CA ALA A 60 5.08 16.07 -21.54
C ALA A 60 6.18 15.80 -20.51
N HIS A 61 7.36 16.40 -20.68
CA HIS A 61 8.46 16.26 -19.72
C HIS A 61 8.14 16.88 -18.35
N GLN A 62 7.39 17.97 -18.34
CA GLN A 62 6.94 18.58 -17.09
C GLN A 62 5.91 17.69 -16.38
N GLY A 63 4.97 17.09 -17.12
CA GLY A 63 4.03 16.11 -16.59
C GLY A 63 4.71 14.84 -16.05
N GLU A 64 5.76 14.34 -16.71
CA GLU A 64 6.57 13.21 -16.24
C GLU A 64 7.31 13.53 -14.93
N GLN A 65 7.87 14.75 -14.80
CA GLN A 65 8.55 15.19 -13.57
C GLN A 65 7.57 15.39 -12.40
N ASP A 66 6.41 15.97 -12.67
CA ASP A 66 5.35 16.16 -11.67
C ASP A 66 4.77 14.80 -11.21
N GLN A 67 4.64 13.83 -12.13
CA GLN A 67 4.28 12.45 -11.78
C GLN A 67 5.36 11.74 -10.97
N ALA A 68 6.64 11.88 -11.34
CA ALA A 68 7.74 11.27 -10.59
C ALA A 68 7.85 11.83 -9.17
N THR A 69 7.67 13.15 -9.02
CA THR A 69 7.72 13.82 -7.72
C THR A 69 6.52 13.42 -6.85
N SER A 70 5.32 13.30 -7.43
CA SER A 70 4.13 12.87 -6.69
C SER A 70 4.21 11.39 -6.27
N ALA A 71 4.76 10.51 -7.11
CA ALA A 71 5.02 9.11 -6.77
C ALA A 71 6.01 8.98 -5.60
N GLN A 72 7.08 9.79 -5.59
CA GLN A 72 8.04 9.82 -4.48
C GLN A 72 7.40 10.32 -3.19
N ALA A 73 6.60 11.38 -3.25
CA ALA A 73 5.88 11.90 -2.10
C ALA A 73 4.88 10.88 -1.52
N LEU A 74 4.18 10.12 -2.37
CA LEU A 74 3.30 9.04 -1.95
C LEU A 74 4.07 7.89 -1.29
N GLN A 75 5.24 7.53 -1.81
CA GLN A 75 6.09 6.50 -1.21
C GLN A 75 6.60 6.91 0.18
N GLU A 76 7.01 8.17 0.34
CA GLU A 76 7.39 8.72 1.65
C GLU A 76 6.20 8.72 2.61
N GLN A 77 5.01 9.10 2.15
CA GLN A 77 3.80 9.03 2.94
C GLN A 77 3.48 7.61 3.39
N LEU A 78 3.53 6.62 2.49
CA LEU A 78 3.32 5.21 2.83
C LEU A 78 4.35 4.71 3.85
N THR A 79 5.62 5.06 3.66
CA THR A 79 6.69 4.69 4.60
C THR A 79 6.46 5.31 5.98
N SER A 80 6.07 6.58 6.02
CA SER A 80 5.77 7.28 7.28
C SER A 80 4.51 6.75 7.96
N ALA A 81 3.48 6.40 7.19
CA ALA A 81 2.25 5.82 7.69
C ALA A 81 2.49 4.41 8.24
N GLN A 82 3.28 3.59 7.53
CA GLN A 82 3.69 2.27 8.01
C GLN A 82 4.49 2.38 9.30
N ALA A 83 5.47 3.28 9.37
CA ALA A 83 6.26 3.51 10.58
C ALA A 83 5.39 3.97 11.76
N GLN A 84 4.35 4.78 11.52
CA GLN A 84 3.40 5.20 12.55
C GLN A 84 2.51 4.03 13.01
N LEU A 85 2.05 3.18 12.09
CA LEU A 85 1.30 1.97 12.43
C LEU A 85 2.16 1.00 13.23
N ASP A 86 3.41 0.78 12.83
CA ASP A 86 4.34 -0.10 13.54
C ASP A 86 4.67 0.45 14.94
N ALA A 87 4.86 1.77 15.08
CA ALA A 87 5.07 2.42 16.36
C ALA A 87 3.84 2.34 17.27
N ALA A 88 2.64 2.49 16.72
CA ALA A 88 1.39 2.34 17.45
C ALA A 88 1.17 0.87 17.86
N ALA A 89 1.36 -0.07 16.94
CA ALA A 89 1.26 -1.51 17.16
C ALA A 89 2.26 -2.02 18.20
N GLY A 90 3.49 -1.48 18.21
CA GLY A 90 4.53 -1.82 19.17
C GLY A 90 4.23 -1.33 20.61
N SER A 91 3.18 -0.54 20.82
CA SER A 91 2.72 -0.14 22.16
C SER A 91 1.76 -1.14 22.80
N PHE A 92 1.18 -2.05 22.00
CA PHE A 92 0.22 -3.05 22.45
C PHE A 92 0.87 -4.44 22.59
N LEU A 93 0.28 -5.26 23.46
CA LEU A 93 0.66 -6.66 23.63
C LEU A 93 -0.10 -7.54 22.62
N SER A 94 0.52 -8.63 22.17
CA SER A 94 -0.22 -9.68 21.49
C SER A 94 -1.00 -10.55 22.50
N GLU A 95 -2.00 -11.28 22.02
CA GLU A 95 -2.79 -12.21 22.86
C GLU A 95 -1.89 -13.31 23.48
N ASP A 96 -0.90 -13.79 22.74
CA ASP A 96 0.08 -14.77 23.23
C ASP A 96 1.02 -14.19 24.30
N GLN A 97 1.43 -12.93 24.15
CA GLN A 97 2.26 -12.26 25.16
C GLN A 97 1.50 -12.03 26.46
N ALA A 98 0.22 -11.67 26.37
CA ALA A 98 -0.64 -11.55 27.54
C ALA A 98 -0.71 -12.87 28.32
N ALA A 99 -0.81 -14.00 27.62
CA ALA A 99 -0.75 -15.32 28.24
C ALA A 99 0.63 -15.62 28.86
N ALA A 100 1.73 -15.27 28.19
CA ALA A 100 3.09 -15.46 28.69
C ALA A 100 3.41 -14.60 29.95
N ILE A 101 2.80 -13.41 30.06
CA ILE A 101 2.91 -12.56 31.26
C ILE A 101 2.24 -13.24 32.45
N LEU A 102 1.07 -13.85 32.25
CA LEU A 102 0.40 -14.62 33.30
C LEU A 102 1.23 -15.83 33.73
N ASP A 103 1.84 -16.55 32.80
CA ASP A 103 2.72 -17.67 33.12
C ASP A 103 3.96 -17.21 33.90
N SER A 104 4.57 -16.09 33.48
CA SER A 104 5.70 -15.47 34.19
C SER A 104 5.33 -15.04 35.61
N LEU A 105 4.11 -14.52 35.82
CA LEU A 105 3.58 -14.16 37.14
C LEU A 105 3.55 -15.38 38.08
N TYR A 106 3.08 -16.54 37.60
CA TYR A 106 3.12 -17.78 38.37
C TYR A 106 4.56 -18.24 38.64
N GLY A 107 5.45 -18.13 37.65
CA GLY A 107 6.87 -18.45 37.81
C GLY A 107 7.57 -17.61 38.88
N TYR A 108 7.31 -16.30 38.92
CA TYR A 108 7.85 -15.41 39.94
C TYR A 108 7.31 -15.72 41.33
N ALA A 109 6.04 -16.08 41.44
CA ALA A 109 5.44 -16.46 42.73
C ALA A 109 6.11 -17.71 43.29
N VAL A 110 6.29 -18.76 42.47
CA VAL A 110 6.98 -20.00 42.87
C VAL A 110 8.41 -19.73 43.30
N ASN A 111 9.17 -18.96 42.52
CA ASN A 111 10.58 -18.62 42.83
C ASN A 111 10.71 -17.77 44.11
N SER A 112 9.69 -16.98 44.41
CA SER A 112 9.66 -16.14 45.62
C SER A 112 9.05 -16.86 46.83
N SER A 113 8.67 -18.15 46.71
CA SER A 113 7.94 -18.90 47.74
C SER A 113 6.59 -18.27 48.16
N VAL A 114 5.96 -17.56 47.22
CA VAL A 114 4.66 -16.92 47.36
C VAL A 114 3.59 -17.80 46.69
N THR A 115 2.45 -17.96 47.35
CA THR A 115 1.34 -18.76 46.82
C THR A 115 0.27 -17.85 46.25
N ILE A 116 0.01 -17.92 44.94
CA ILE A 116 -1.13 -17.22 44.32
C ILE A 116 -2.41 -17.94 44.78
N THR A 117 -3.25 -17.23 45.54
CA THR A 117 -4.49 -17.72 46.12
C THR A 117 -5.66 -17.60 45.15
N GLY A 118 -5.61 -16.64 44.23
CA GLY A 118 -6.59 -16.51 43.16
C GLY A 118 -6.18 -15.50 42.11
N VAL A 119 -6.58 -15.77 40.87
CA VAL A 119 -6.54 -14.82 39.75
C VAL A 119 -7.94 -14.78 39.15
N GLN A 120 -8.57 -13.61 39.16
CA GLN A 120 -9.92 -13.43 38.64
C GLN A 120 -9.92 -12.35 37.57
N ALA A 121 -10.52 -12.63 36.41
CA ALA A 121 -10.72 -11.63 35.38
C ALA A 121 -11.85 -10.68 35.80
N GLN A 122 -11.52 -9.40 35.92
CA GLN A 122 -12.47 -8.34 36.26
C GLN A 122 -13.03 -7.75 34.95
N PRO A 123 -14.36 -7.59 34.80
CA PRO A 123 -14.91 -6.90 33.64
C PRO A 123 -14.42 -5.45 33.62
N VAL A 124 -13.84 -5.04 32.50
CA VAL A 124 -13.34 -3.67 32.32
C VAL A 124 -14.50 -2.71 32.49
N SER A 125 -14.39 -1.79 33.44
CA SER A 125 -15.50 -0.89 33.80
C SER A 125 -15.78 0.18 32.76
N GLU A 126 -14.89 0.35 31.78
CA GLU A 126 -15.03 1.29 30.68
C GLU A 126 -15.37 0.53 29.39
N PRO A 127 -16.51 0.85 28.74
CA PRO A 127 -16.86 0.21 27.48
C PRO A 127 -15.86 0.65 26.43
N VAL A 128 -14.99 -0.29 26.05
CA VAL A 128 -14.18 -0.19 24.84
C VAL A 128 -15.15 0.09 23.69
N ALA A 129 -14.94 1.20 22.98
CA ALA A 129 -15.81 1.59 21.88
C ALA A 129 -15.91 0.41 20.88
N PRO A 130 -17.07 0.14 20.28
CA PRO A 130 -17.27 -1.00 19.38
C PRO A 130 -16.33 -0.97 18.15
N ASP A 131 -15.76 0.19 17.82
CA ASP A 131 -14.81 0.39 16.73
C ASP A 131 -13.33 0.39 17.18
N ALA A 132 -13.06 0.04 18.45
CA ALA A 132 -11.70 0.02 18.98
C ALA A 132 -10.99 -1.30 18.59
N PHE A 133 -9.89 -1.17 17.87
CA PHE A 133 -9.02 -2.28 17.46
C PHE A 133 -8.07 -2.78 18.57
N TYR A 134 -8.43 -2.57 19.84
CA TYR A 134 -7.67 -2.99 21.01
C TYR A 134 -8.61 -3.57 22.07
N SER A 135 -8.12 -4.56 22.81
CA SER A 135 -8.84 -5.20 23.91
C SER A 135 -8.11 -4.88 25.22
N VAL A 136 -8.89 -4.53 26.24
CA VAL A 136 -8.37 -4.31 27.59
C VAL A 136 -8.85 -5.47 28.44
N GLN A 137 -7.93 -6.09 29.20
CA GLN A 137 -8.28 -7.14 30.15
C GLN A 137 -7.69 -6.77 31.51
N SER A 138 -8.51 -6.84 32.56
CA SER A 138 -8.07 -6.59 33.93
C SER A 138 -8.16 -7.87 34.73
N PHE A 139 -7.12 -8.17 35.51
CA PHE A 139 -7.01 -9.35 36.35
C PHE A 139 -6.70 -8.94 37.78
N ASP A 140 -7.54 -9.36 38.73
CA ASP A 140 -7.25 -9.24 40.14
C ASP A 140 -6.46 -10.46 40.60
N VAL A 141 -5.23 -10.21 41.03
CA VAL A 141 -4.28 -11.21 41.49
C VAL A 141 -4.19 -11.11 43.01
N GLN A 142 -4.42 -12.22 43.68
CA GLN A 142 -4.30 -12.36 45.13
C GLN A 142 -3.23 -13.39 45.45
N ALA A 143 -2.24 -13.01 46.23
CA ALA A 143 -1.12 -13.83 46.64
C ALA A 143 -0.96 -13.82 48.16
N SER A 144 -0.43 -14.89 48.73
CA SER A 144 -0.24 -15.04 50.18
C SER A 144 1.16 -15.57 50.47
N GLY A 145 1.82 -14.99 51.46
CA GLY A 145 3.17 -15.37 51.85
C GLY A 145 3.80 -14.47 52.92
N PRO A 146 5.08 -14.70 53.26
CA PRO A 146 5.86 -13.82 54.12
C PRO A 146 6.02 -12.42 53.49
N VAL A 147 5.91 -11.37 54.29
CA VAL A 147 5.93 -9.97 53.80
C VAL A 147 7.16 -9.63 52.96
N LEU A 148 8.33 -10.14 53.36
CA LEU A 148 9.60 -9.91 52.65
C LEU A 148 9.63 -10.58 51.27
N GLN A 149 8.99 -11.74 51.14
CA GLN A 149 8.90 -12.47 49.88
C GLN A 149 7.86 -11.86 48.94
N LEU A 150 6.75 -11.34 49.48
CA LEU A 150 5.76 -10.58 48.70
C LEU A 150 6.35 -9.29 48.11
N LEU A 151 7.24 -8.63 48.86
CA LEU A 151 7.96 -7.46 48.39
C LEU A 151 9.02 -7.80 47.32
N ASP A 152 9.76 -8.90 47.47
CA ASP A 152 10.70 -9.38 46.43
C ASP A 152 9.96 -9.77 45.15
N PHE A 153 8.83 -10.48 45.29
CA PHE A 153 7.93 -10.82 44.18
C PHE A 153 7.44 -9.58 43.43
N LEU A 154 6.91 -8.59 44.14
CA LEU A 154 6.42 -7.35 43.55
C LEU A 154 7.55 -6.56 42.87
N GLY A 155 8.72 -6.51 43.51
CA GLY A 155 9.91 -5.85 42.96
C GLY A 155 10.35 -6.45 41.63
N ARG A 156 10.49 -7.78 41.56
CA ARG A 156 10.89 -8.48 40.32
C ARG A 156 9.85 -8.36 39.20
N PHE A 157 8.57 -8.37 39.58
CA PHE A 157 7.49 -8.21 38.62
C PHE A 157 7.46 -6.79 38.02
N GLN A 158 7.67 -5.75 38.84
CA GLN A 158 7.76 -4.36 38.35
C GLN A 158 9.06 -4.05 37.59
N GLU A 159 10.16 -4.68 37.97
CA GLU A 159 11.46 -4.52 37.29
C GLU A 159 11.44 -5.11 35.87
N SER A 160 10.61 -6.13 35.65
CA SER A 160 10.26 -6.63 34.32
C SER A 160 9.37 -5.60 33.64
N THR A 161 9.96 -4.61 32.95
CA THR A 161 9.22 -3.50 32.34
C THR A 161 8.50 -3.99 31.09
N TRP A 162 7.29 -4.56 31.24
CA TRP A 162 6.50 -5.06 30.12
C TRP A 162 5.75 -3.91 29.42
N PRO A 163 5.96 -3.68 28.11
CA PRO A 163 5.17 -2.72 27.34
C PRO A 163 3.68 -3.08 27.41
N GLY A 164 2.78 -2.13 27.65
CA GLY A 164 1.33 -2.38 27.64
C GLY A 164 0.76 -3.10 28.87
N VAL A 165 1.55 -3.27 29.95
CA VAL A 165 1.09 -3.80 31.24
C VAL A 165 1.09 -2.69 32.28
N VAL A 166 -0.04 -2.51 32.97
CA VAL A 166 -0.17 -1.56 34.08
C VAL A 166 -0.57 -2.30 35.34
N VAL A 167 0.19 -2.11 36.42
CA VAL A 167 -0.12 -2.67 37.74
C VAL A 167 -0.71 -1.58 38.62
N ASN A 168 -1.96 -1.77 39.04
CA ASN A 168 -2.73 -0.84 39.85
C ASN A 168 -3.19 -1.50 41.16
N ASN A 169 -3.63 -0.69 42.12
CA ASN A 169 -4.28 -1.14 43.36
C ASN A 169 -3.50 -2.18 44.17
N VAL A 170 -2.18 -2.03 44.28
CA VAL A 170 -1.36 -2.92 45.11
C VAL A 170 -1.67 -2.66 46.59
N ASN A 171 -2.24 -3.65 47.26
CA ASN A 171 -2.58 -3.62 48.67
C ASN A 171 -1.94 -4.81 49.39
N LEU A 172 -1.30 -4.55 50.53
CA LEU A 172 -0.67 -5.55 51.35
C LEU A 172 -1.37 -5.61 52.71
N ALA A 173 -2.15 -6.67 52.92
CA ALA A 173 -2.83 -6.96 54.18
C ALA A 173 -1.93 -7.85 55.05
N GLN A 174 -1.59 -7.39 56.25
CA GLN A 174 -0.80 -8.17 57.20
C GLN A 174 -1.75 -9.00 58.09
N GLY A 175 -1.59 -10.33 58.05
CA GLY A 175 -2.32 -11.27 58.90
C GLY A 175 -1.41 -11.93 59.95
N GLU A 176 -2.00 -12.66 60.90
CA GLU A 176 -1.26 -13.43 61.90
C GLU A 176 -0.54 -14.62 61.24
N GLY A 177 0.73 -14.41 60.87
CA GLY A 177 1.63 -15.44 60.34
C GLY A 177 1.77 -15.48 58.82
N THR A 178 0.78 -15.01 58.07
CA THR A 178 0.84 -14.85 56.60
C THR A 178 0.27 -13.49 56.20
N SER A 179 0.95 -12.81 55.28
CA SER A 179 0.45 -11.57 54.67
C SER A 179 -0.20 -11.89 53.33
N GLY A 180 -1.24 -11.15 52.97
CA GLY A 180 -1.92 -11.22 51.68
C GLY A 180 -1.59 -10.00 50.84
N LEU A 181 -1.23 -10.20 49.58
CA LEU A 181 -1.01 -9.18 48.57
C LEU A 181 -2.15 -9.26 47.56
N SER A 182 -2.85 -8.15 47.35
CA SER A 182 -3.84 -8.00 46.28
C SER A 182 -3.36 -6.94 45.30
N MET A 183 -3.44 -7.20 44.00
CA MET A 183 -3.11 -6.23 42.96
C MET A 183 -4.04 -6.40 41.76
N THR A 184 -4.25 -5.32 41.01
CA THR A 184 -4.98 -5.34 39.76
C THR A 184 -4.00 -5.17 38.60
N LEU A 185 -3.98 -6.14 37.69
CA LEU A 185 -3.16 -6.14 36.50
C LEU A 185 -4.02 -5.78 35.29
N THR A 186 -3.71 -4.69 34.60
CA THR A 186 -4.38 -4.29 33.36
C THR A 186 -3.46 -4.53 32.17
N LEU A 187 -3.92 -5.33 31.21
CA LEU A 187 -3.22 -5.63 29.97
C LEU A 187 -3.93 -4.98 28.80
N TYR A 188 -3.18 -4.31 27.94
CA TYR A 188 -3.65 -3.72 26.70
C TYR A 188 -3.18 -4.58 25.53
N THR A 189 -4.10 -5.34 24.93
CA THR A 189 -3.78 -6.22 23.80
C THR A 189 -4.37 -5.70 22.49
N SER A 190 -3.72 -6.01 21.37
CA SER A 190 -4.26 -5.71 20.03
C SER A 190 -3.92 -6.86 19.07
N PRO A 191 -4.84 -7.26 18.17
CA PRO A 191 -4.55 -8.25 17.12
C PRO A 191 -3.49 -7.76 16.11
N TYR A 192 -3.15 -6.47 16.14
CA TYR A 192 -2.14 -5.87 15.28
C TYR A 192 -0.79 -5.65 15.98
N ALA A 193 -0.62 -6.11 17.22
CA ALA A 193 0.63 -5.96 17.96
C ALA A 193 1.80 -6.66 17.23
N THR A 194 2.85 -5.90 16.93
CA THR A 194 4.02 -6.36 16.17
C THR A 194 5.14 -6.89 17.06
N ASN A 195 5.02 -6.76 18.39
CA ASN A 195 5.97 -7.29 19.36
C ASN A 195 5.84 -8.81 19.50
N THR A 196 5.78 -9.59 18.43
CA THR A 196 5.78 -11.05 18.54
C THR A 196 7.20 -11.51 18.87
N THR A 197 7.61 -11.48 20.14
CA THR A 197 8.53 -12.51 20.62
C THR A 197 7.73 -13.80 20.56
N ALA A 198 7.80 -14.46 19.40
CA ALA A 198 7.45 -15.86 19.27
C ALA A 198 8.09 -16.59 20.46
N PRO A 199 7.39 -17.52 21.13
CA PRO A 199 8.04 -18.41 22.06
C PRO A 199 9.22 -19.03 21.31
N LEU A 200 10.43 -18.77 21.78
CA LEU A 200 11.51 -19.74 21.64
C LEU A 200 10.95 -20.97 22.36
N LEU A 201 10.29 -21.84 21.59
CA LEU A 201 9.92 -23.17 22.01
C LEU A 201 11.23 -23.81 22.44
N GLU A 202 11.46 -23.85 23.75
CA GLU A 202 12.45 -24.71 24.33
C GLU A 202 12.17 -26.10 23.77
N THR A 203 13.16 -26.56 23.01
CA THR A 203 13.25 -27.88 22.45
C THR A 203 13.01 -28.90 23.55
N GLY A 204 11.82 -29.52 23.53
CA GLY A 204 11.63 -30.83 24.15
C GLY A 204 12.69 -31.80 23.59
N PRO A 205 13.23 -32.71 24.42
CA PRO A 205 14.29 -33.59 23.98
C PRO A 205 13.73 -34.63 23.01
N ASP A 206 14.45 -34.80 21.89
CA ASP A 206 14.35 -35.93 20.98
C ASP A 206 13.01 -36.12 20.23
N THR A 207 12.89 -35.42 19.11
CA THR A 207 12.59 -36.15 17.86
C THR A 207 13.43 -35.57 16.73
N ALA A 208 14.43 -36.35 16.35
CA ALA A 208 15.24 -36.31 15.13
C ALA A 208 14.89 -35.21 14.11
N VAL A 209 15.89 -34.35 13.88
CA VAL A 209 16.20 -33.65 12.62
C VAL A 209 15.40 -34.18 11.43
N ASN A 210 14.26 -33.54 11.15
CA ASN A 210 13.81 -33.44 9.77
C ASN A 210 14.40 -32.15 9.24
N PRO A 211 15.27 -32.17 8.21
CA PRO A 211 15.77 -30.96 7.60
C PRO A 211 14.56 -30.13 7.17
N ALA A 212 14.57 -28.83 7.52
CA ALA A 212 13.72 -27.85 6.87
C ALA A 212 13.76 -28.16 5.36
N ALA A 213 12.58 -28.42 4.78
CA ALA A 213 12.46 -28.50 3.34
C ALA A 213 13.18 -27.27 2.78
N PRO A 214 14.09 -27.46 1.80
CA PRO A 214 14.84 -26.34 1.23
C PRO A 214 13.86 -25.22 0.87
N PRO A 215 14.23 -23.93 1.04
CA PRO A 215 13.41 -22.82 0.58
C PRO A 215 12.95 -23.16 -0.84
N ALA A 216 11.63 -23.24 -1.03
CA ALA A 216 11.06 -23.67 -2.29
C ALA A 216 11.66 -22.79 -3.38
N ASP A 217 12.40 -23.42 -4.30
CA ASP A 217 13.03 -22.73 -5.42
C ASP A 217 11.98 -21.86 -6.10
N ILE A 218 12.29 -20.60 -6.34
CA ILE A 218 11.39 -19.65 -7.00
C ILE A 218 10.84 -20.21 -8.32
N THR A 219 11.63 -21.04 -9.01
CA THR A 219 11.23 -21.78 -10.22
C THR A 219 10.10 -22.77 -9.94
N THR A 220 10.16 -23.47 -8.80
CA THR A 220 9.10 -24.39 -8.35
C THR A 220 7.83 -23.62 -7.98
N LEU A 221 7.97 -22.46 -7.32
CA LEU A 221 6.81 -21.60 -6.99
C LEU A 221 6.13 -21.06 -8.26
N ILE A 222 6.91 -20.56 -9.22
CA ILE A 222 6.38 -20.08 -10.51
C ILE A 222 5.65 -21.21 -11.26
N ASN A 223 6.20 -22.43 -11.27
CA ASN A 223 5.54 -23.59 -11.87
C ASN A 223 4.26 -24.00 -11.12
N SER A 224 4.23 -23.86 -9.79
CA SER A 224 3.05 -24.17 -8.99
C SER A 224 1.90 -23.17 -9.18
N LEU A 225 2.17 -21.98 -9.75
CA LEU A 225 1.12 -20.99 -10.04
C LEU A 225 0.20 -21.41 -11.19
N TYR A 226 0.69 -22.22 -12.15
CA TYR A 226 -0.08 -22.56 -13.36
C TYR A 226 -1.40 -23.29 -13.07
N GLU A 227 -1.38 -24.25 -12.15
CA GLU A 227 -2.55 -25.06 -11.80
C GLU A 227 -3.67 -24.23 -11.15
N PRO A 228 -3.45 -23.53 -10.02
CA PRO A 228 -4.51 -22.75 -9.37
C PRO A 228 -4.96 -21.57 -10.23
N TRP A 229 -4.06 -20.99 -11.04
CA TRP A 229 -4.43 -19.95 -12.00
C TRP A 229 -5.39 -20.48 -13.08
N ALA A 230 -5.09 -21.64 -13.66
CA ALA A 230 -5.96 -22.26 -14.68
C ALA A 230 -7.29 -22.79 -14.09
N ALA A 231 -7.29 -23.17 -12.82
CA ALA A 231 -8.48 -23.61 -12.10
C ALA A 231 -9.32 -22.47 -11.52
N GLU A 232 -8.94 -21.20 -11.72
CA GLU A 232 -9.55 -20.02 -11.08
C GLU A 232 -9.62 -20.14 -9.56
N ASN A 233 -8.69 -20.90 -8.96
CA ASN A 233 -8.52 -21.02 -7.53
C ASN A 233 -7.68 -19.82 -7.05
N TRP A 234 -8.32 -18.65 -7.07
CA TRP A 234 -7.68 -17.39 -6.74
C TRP A 234 -7.08 -17.34 -5.33
N PRO A 235 -7.68 -17.92 -4.26
CA PRO A 235 -7.04 -17.98 -2.95
C PRO A 235 -5.66 -18.63 -2.98
N GLU A 236 -5.52 -19.77 -3.68
CA GLU A 236 -4.25 -20.48 -3.78
C GLU A 236 -3.27 -19.77 -4.71
N ALA A 237 -3.74 -19.20 -5.82
CA ALA A 237 -2.92 -18.40 -6.72
C ALA A 237 -2.34 -17.15 -6.01
N ILE A 238 -3.16 -16.45 -5.22
CA ILE A 238 -2.75 -15.29 -4.40
C ILE A 238 -1.67 -15.72 -3.39
N ARG A 239 -1.88 -16.84 -2.68
CA ARG A 239 -0.91 -17.37 -1.71
C ARG A 239 0.46 -17.61 -2.35
N ILE A 240 0.48 -18.22 -3.54
CA ILE A 240 1.73 -18.51 -4.28
C ILE A 240 2.37 -17.21 -4.78
N LEU A 241 1.58 -16.28 -5.35
CA LEU A 241 2.09 -14.99 -5.84
C LEU A 241 2.70 -14.14 -4.71
N GLN A 242 2.11 -14.14 -3.52
CA GLN A 242 2.70 -13.50 -2.34
C GLN A 242 4.03 -14.15 -1.93
N GLN A 243 4.14 -15.48 -2.00
CA GLN A 243 5.40 -16.18 -1.71
C GLN A 243 6.49 -15.89 -2.75
N ILE A 244 6.12 -15.73 -4.03
CA ILE A 244 7.04 -15.31 -5.09
C ILE A 244 7.51 -13.88 -4.81
N LEU A 245 6.59 -12.94 -4.59
CA LEU A 245 6.91 -11.53 -4.35
C LEU A 245 7.65 -11.28 -3.03
N ALA A 246 7.55 -12.17 -2.05
CA ALA A 246 8.39 -12.12 -0.86
C ALA A 246 9.89 -12.35 -1.19
N GLN A 247 10.19 -13.12 -2.25
CA GLN A 247 11.55 -13.39 -2.71
C GLN A 247 11.98 -12.44 -3.84
N THR A 248 11.05 -12.01 -4.68
CA THR A 248 11.27 -11.04 -5.78
C THR A 248 10.30 -9.85 -5.69
N PRO A 249 10.46 -8.93 -4.71
CA PRO A 249 9.52 -7.82 -4.51
C PRO A 249 9.37 -6.90 -5.72
N ASN A 250 10.39 -6.80 -6.57
CA ASN A 250 10.44 -5.92 -7.75
C ASN A 250 10.01 -6.60 -9.06
N ASP A 251 9.43 -7.81 -9.00
CA ASP A 251 8.92 -8.48 -10.20
C ASP A 251 7.56 -7.91 -10.63
N HIS A 252 7.59 -7.03 -11.64
CA HIS A 252 6.40 -6.36 -12.15
C HIS A 252 5.38 -7.31 -12.78
N ASP A 253 5.81 -8.43 -13.40
CA ASP A 253 4.89 -9.42 -13.97
C ASP A 253 4.11 -10.11 -12.85
N MET A 254 4.79 -10.48 -11.76
CA MET A 254 4.18 -11.12 -10.60
C MET A 254 3.27 -10.16 -9.82
N GLN A 255 3.62 -8.88 -9.71
CA GLN A 255 2.73 -7.85 -9.16
C GLN A 255 1.46 -7.68 -10.02
N THR A 256 1.61 -7.67 -11.36
CA THR A 256 0.48 -7.58 -12.29
C THR A 256 -0.45 -8.79 -12.16
N ARG A 257 0.11 -9.99 -12.00
CA ARG A 257 -0.66 -11.22 -11.75
C ARG A 257 -1.35 -11.21 -10.39
N LEU A 258 -0.69 -10.71 -9.34
CA LEU A 258 -1.30 -10.60 -8.01
C LEU A 258 -2.48 -9.63 -8.02
N TYR A 259 -2.33 -8.48 -8.69
CA TYR A 259 -3.45 -7.57 -8.93
C TYR A 259 -4.62 -8.27 -9.62
N ALA A 260 -4.37 -8.93 -10.75
CA ALA A 260 -5.41 -9.60 -11.52
C ALA A 260 -6.09 -10.73 -10.71
N ALA A 261 -5.32 -11.48 -9.91
CA ALA A 261 -5.86 -12.51 -9.04
C ALA A 261 -6.80 -11.94 -7.98
N TYR A 262 -6.45 -10.82 -7.34
CA TYR A 262 -7.34 -10.15 -6.38
C TYR A 262 -8.62 -9.61 -7.03
N VAL A 263 -8.52 -9.03 -8.23
CA VAL A 263 -9.68 -8.55 -8.97
C VAL A 263 -10.62 -9.70 -9.33
N ASN A 264 -10.09 -10.78 -9.90
CA ASN A 264 -10.89 -11.95 -10.26
C ASN A 264 -11.49 -12.63 -9.03
N TYR A 265 -10.76 -12.68 -7.92
CA TYR A 265 -11.29 -13.17 -6.65
C TYR A 265 -12.44 -12.30 -6.14
N GLY A 266 -12.31 -10.98 -6.21
CA GLY A 266 -13.38 -10.05 -5.85
C GLY A 266 -14.64 -10.26 -6.69
N TYR A 267 -14.50 -10.49 -7.99
CA TYR A 267 -15.64 -10.83 -8.86
C TYR A 267 -16.27 -12.18 -8.51
N GLN A 268 -15.46 -13.20 -8.18
CA GLN A 268 -15.95 -14.51 -7.75
C GLN A 268 -16.75 -14.41 -6.44
N LEU A 269 -16.29 -13.60 -5.49
CA LEU A 269 -16.98 -13.35 -4.21
C LEU A 269 -18.26 -12.52 -4.39
N ASP A 270 -18.24 -11.51 -5.25
CA ASP A 270 -19.42 -10.70 -5.62
C ASP A 270 -20.51 -11.60 -6.21
N ALA A 271 -20.12 -12.51 -7.13
CA ALA A 271 -21.04 -13.51 -7.70
C ALA A 271 -21.57 -14.49 -6.65
N ALA A 272 -20.79 -14.80 -5.62
CA ALA A 272 -21.21 -15.62 -4.47
C ALA A 272 -22.02 -14.86 -3.41
N GLN A 273 -22.31 -13.57 -3.63
CA GLN A 273 -22.96 -12.65 -2.68
C GLN A 273 -22.18 -12.45 -1.36
N GLN A 274 -20.87 -12.73 -1.37
CA GLN A 274 -19.95 -12.44 -0.27
C GLN A 274 -19.42 -11.02 -0.40
N ILE A 275 -20.31 -10.05 -0.18
CA ILE A 275 -20.10 -8.64 -0.52
C ILE A 275 -18.94 -8.01 0.26
N GLU A 276 -18.79 -8.32 1.54
CA GLU A 276 -17.72 -7.73 2.37
C GLU A 276 -16.35 -8.30 2.01
N GLU A 277 -16.29 -9.60 1.72
CA GLU A 277 -15.09 -10.27 1.25
C GLU A 277 -14.70 -9.81 -0.16
N ALA A 278 -15.69 -9.57 -1.04
CA ALA A 278 -15.46 -9.01 -2.37
C ALA A 278 -14.82 -7.62 -2.29
N LYS A 279 -15.35 -6.73 -1.43
CA LYS A 279 -14.73 -5.42 -1.17
C LYS A 279 -13.31 -5.55 -0.65
N ALA A 280 -13.06 -6.48 0.29
CA ALA A 280 -11.73 -6.74 0.80
C ALA A 280 -10.76 -7.18 -0.31
N ALA A 281 -11.19 -8.06 -1.21
CA ALA A 281 -10.40 -8.50 -2.36
C ALA A 281 -10.08 -7.33 -3.32
N PHE A 282 -11.05 -6.48 -3.66
CA PHE A 282 -10.80 -5.30 -4.50
C PHE A 282 -9.88 -4.27 -3.82
N ASN A 283 -10.04 -4.05 -2.51
CA ASN A 283 -9.12 -3.19 -1.76
C ASN A 283 -7.68 -3.75 -1.76
N ASN A 284 -7.52 -5.07 -1.63
CA ASN A 284 -6.21 -5.71 -1.75
C ASN A 284 -5.61 -5.54 -3.16
N ALA A 285 -6.43 -5.61 -4.22
CA ALA A 285 -5.98 -5.28 -5.57
C ALA A 285 -5.45 -3.84 -5.66
N LEU A 286 -6.16 -2.88 -5.06
CA LEU A 286 -5.75 -1.47 -5.03
C LEU A 286 -4.49 -1.23 -4.19
N SER A 287 -4.24 -2.04 -3.15
CA SER A 287 -2.96 -2.02 -2.42
C SER A 287 -1.78 -2.46 -3.29
N VAL A 288 -2.01 -3.33 -4.28
CA VAL A 288 -0.97 -3.75 -5.25
C VAL A 288 -0.82 -2.73 -6.37
N ARG A 289 -1.94 -2.20 -6.90
CA ARG A 289 -1.96 -1.20 -7.96
C ARG A 289 -3.04 -0.13 -7.68
N PRO A 290 -2.66 1.01 -7.06
CA PRO A 290 -3.62 2.04 -6.63
C PRO A 290 -4.41 2.70 -7.77
N ASP A 291 -3.84 2.76 -8.97
CA ASP A 291 -4.45 3.29 -10.19
C ASP A 291 -5.22 2.22 -10.99
N GLY A 292 -5.45 1.04 -10.40
CA GLY A 292 -6.18 -0.06 -11.01
C GLY A 292 -7.66 0.27 -11.25
N ILE A 293 -7.96 0.80 -12.44
CA ILE A 293 -9.32 1.21 -12.85
C ILE A 293 -10.34 0.09 -12.64
N GLU A 294 -10.00 -1.13 -12.98
CA GLU A 294 -10.90 -2.28 -12.86
C GLU A 294 -11.30 -2.56 -11.40
N ALA A 295 -10.36 -2.49 -10.45
CA ALA A 295 -10.65 -2.68 -9.03
C ALA A 295 -11.44 -1.50 -8.45
N LEU A 296 -11.16 -0.26 -8.89
CA LEU A 296 -11.92 0.93 -8.50
C LEU A 296 -13.38 0.85 -8.96
N GLU A 297 -13.60 0.50 -10.23
CA GLU A 297 -14.93 0.34 -10.82
C GLU A 297 -15.68 -0.79 -10.12
N ALA A 298 -15.03 -1.93 -9.89
CA ALA A 298 -15.66 -3.06 -9.21
C ALA A 298 -16.03 -2.74 -7.76
N LEU A 299 -15.16 -2.05 -7.01
CA LEU A 299 -15.44 -1.62 -5.64
C LEU A 299 -16.61 -0.61 -5.59
N GLN A 300 -16.63 0.37 -6.50
CA GLN A 300 -17.74 1.33 -6.60
C GLN A 300 -19.06 0.63 -6.91
N ARG A 301 -19.03 -0.36 -7.80
CA ARG A 301 -20.19 -1.16 -8.19
C ARG A 301 -20.76 -1.96 -7.02
N VAL A 302 -19.89 -2.66 -6.28
CA VAL A 302 -20.27 -3.43 -5.09
C VAL A 302 -20.81 -2.51 -3.98
N ASN A 303 -20.19 -1.34 -3.75
CA ASN A 303 -20.69 -0.35 -2.79
C ASN A 303 -22.07 0.20 -3.16
N ASN A 304 -22.39 0.27 -4.46
CA ASN A 304 -23.69 0.72 -4.97
C ASN A 304 -24.73 -0.42 -5.06
N GLY A 305 -24.39 -1.65 -4.65
CA GLY A 305 -25.29 -2.81 -4.73
C GLY A 305 -25.65 -3.24 -6.16
N LEU A 306 -24.80 -2.92 -7.13
CA LEU A 306 -25.01 -3.27 -8.54
C LEU A 306 -24.50 -4.70 -8.81
N PRO A 307 -25.24 -5.51 -9.59
CA PRO A 307 -24.88 -6.92 -9.82
C PRO A 307 -23.55 -7.09 -10.58
N ALA A 308 -22.92 -8.26 -10.41
CA ALA A 308 -21.73 -8.73 -11.13
C ALA A 308 -21.83 -8.47 -12.65
N ILE A 309 -20.83 -7.81 -13.22
CA ILE A 309 -20.65 -7.79 -14.68
C ILE A 309 -20.06 -9.13 -15.06
N SER A 310 -20.81 -9.98 -15.77
CA SER A 310 -20.24 -11.22 -16.33
C SER A 310 -19.24 -10.82 -17.42
N THR A 311 -17.97 -10.73 -17.05
CA THR A 311 -16.86 -10.62 -18.00
C THR A 311 -16.64 -11.99 -18.64
N ASN A 312 -17.52 -12.34 -19.58
CA ASN A 312 -17.25 -13.42 -20.52
C ASN A 312 -16.10 -12.93 -21.43
N SER A 313 -14.91 -13.47 -21.24
CA SER A 313 -13.83 -13.46 -22.25
C SER A 313 -13.71 -14.86 -22.84
#